data_AF-A0AAD8U740-F1
#
_entry.id   AF-A0AAD8U740-F1
#
_cell.length_a   1.000
_cell.length_b   1.000
_cell.length_c   1.000
_cell.angle_alpha   90.00
_cell.angle_beta   90.00
_cell.angle_gamma   90.00
#
_symmetry.space_group_name_H-M   'P 1'
#
loop_
_entity.id
_entity.type
_entity.pdbx_description
1 polymer ?
#
loop_
_entity_poly.entity_id
_entity_poly.type
_entity_poly.pdbx_seq_one_letter_code
_entity_poly.pdbx_strand_id
1 'polypeptide(L)'
;MEVWSEDSYQVLTASSSSLNVVARYDLPIAHRDAPSSTITAQTTASESTFLTLPRELVADETRGLALRTNIITSSTATSEELRIRALHFHILVKDLDSSQEYLFYRAGYTIPEIVRDRLKLTYPQFAPLLEDLRKKHERIDTLKRRGPFGQAPSQFRMFCKEALAASSIVDVPLSEIHYTWTDVKGLNFHVDTEPHDALGIAECSVHHWVIPSNEVLDDMASCLDVDINDSCRLAGAMTTKDRSNYRFSAAAAAICFLPSMPEELRGHLRRIILDEDRQAVAKQQCHALGLIPFCKENPGLRIERRVNLWLLDGQPPPPQLCTEMFQMTIQRDVAWQAAWFVSMDQGIIPPTEWFLTRSTMSNKLRVARRTEYFYQGFPRAMRDIIQGKSIVKCNFDPSELWNVDRIVQDHLAWTPQQWQEAWADHEPKT
;
A
#
# COMPACT_ATOMS: atom_id res chain seq x y z
N MET A 1 -9.62 -45.59 14.35
CA MET A 1 -10.44 -45.04 13.25
C MET A 1 -11.56 -44.28 13.94
N GLU A 2 -11.25 -43.07 14.38
CA GLU A 2 -12.18 -42.16 15.05
C GLU A 2 -11.96 -40.78 14.42
N VAL A 3 -13.05 -40.25 13.88
CA VAL A 3 -13.15 -38.98 13.19
C VAL A 3 -13.26 -37.90 14.26
N TRP A 4 -12.32 -36.94 14.26
CA TRP A 4 -12.39 -35.77 15.13
C TRP A 4 -13.27 -34.69 14.49
N SER A 5 -14.12 -34.14 15.35
CA SER A 5 -15.20 -33.17 15.16
C SER A 5 -14.75 -31.88 14.46
N GLU A 6 -15.58 -31.40 13.53
CA GLU A 6 -15.55 -30.03 13.02
C GLU A 6 -15.85 -29.03 14.14
N ASP A 7 -14.99 -28.03 14.29
CA ASP A 7 -15.23 -26.85 15.12
C ASP A 7 -16.38 -26.02 14.54
N SER A 8 -17.25 -25.54 15.42
CA SER A 8 -18.46 -24.80 15.06
C SER A 8 -18.14 -23.33 14.77
N TYR A 9 -17.89 -22.98 13.51
CA TYR A 9 -17.75 -21.59 13.06
C TYR A 9 -19.08 -21.05 12.54
N GLN A 10 -19.47 -19.83 12.94
CA GLN A 10 -20.52 -19.08 12.23
C GLN A 10 -19.87 -18.12 11.23
N VAL A 11 -20.20 -18.31 9.96
CA VAL A 11 -19.86 -17.39 8.86
C VAL A 11 -21.02 -16.40 8.72
N LEU A 12 -20.76 -15.11 8.95
CA LEU A 12 -21.69 -14.07 8.50
C LEU A 12 -21.34 -13.71 7.06
N THR A 13 -22.16 -14.17 6.11
CA THR A 13 -22.12 -13.72 4.72
C THR A 13 -23.00 -12.47 4.58
N ALA A 14 -22.39 -11.33 4.27
CA ALA A 14 -23.14 -10.18 3.80
C ALA A 14 -23.44 -10.38 2.30
N SER A 15 -24.68 -10.73 1.97
CA SER A 15 -25.16 -10.78 0.59
C SER A 15 -25.39 -9.36 0.07
N SER A 16 -24.34 -8.71 -0.43
CA SER A 16 -24.48 -7.91 -1.65
C SER A 16 -23.92 -8.75 -2.79
N SER A 17 -24.57 -8.67 -3.95
CA SER A 17 -24.61 -9.67 -5.02
C SER A 17 -23.28 -10.09 -5.70
N SER A 18 -22.10 -9.89 -5.08
CA SER A 18 -20.82 -10.42 -5.60
C SER A 18 -19.67 -10.58 -4.58
N LEU A 19 -19.85 -10.42 -3.26
CA LEU A 19 -18.72 -10.38 -2.30
C LEU A 19 -18.93 -11.28 -1.07
N ASN A 20 -18.32 -12.48 -1.08
CA ASN A 20 -18.12 -13.26 0.15
C ASN A 20 -16.90 -12.69 0.92
N VAL A 21 -17.13 -11.66 1.74
CA VAL A 21 -16.15 -11.24 2.74
C VAL A 21 -16.32 -12.15 3.97
N VAL A 22 -15.35 -13.03 4.22
CA VAL A 22 -15.37 -13.89 5.40
C VAL A 22 -14.85 -13.09 6.60
N ALA A 23 -15.76 -12.52 7.38
CA ALA A 23 -15.45 -12.04 8.72
C ALA A 23 -15.51 -13.22 9.69
N ARG A 24 -14.38 -13.56 10.32
CA ARG A 24 -14.30 -14.62 11.34
C ARG A 24 -14.53 -14.02 12.72
N TYR A 25 -15.38 -14.67 13.52
CA TYR A 25 -15.58 -14.36 14.93
C TYR A 25 -14.98 -15.49 15.77
N ASP A 26 -14.05 -15.16 16.67
CA ASP A 26 -13.59 -16.09 17.69
C ASP A 26 -14.50 -15.95 18.92
N LEU A 27 -15.30 -16.98 19.22
CA LEU A 27 -16.08 -17.07 20.46
C LEU A 27 -15.21 -17.66 21.59
N PRO A 28 -15.31 -17.18 22.84
CA PRO A 28 -14.67 -17.84 23.98
C PRO A 28 -15.29 -19.22 24.22
N ILE A 29 -14.46 -20.26 24.25
CA ILE A 29 -14.86 -21.62 24.64
C ILE A 29 -15.13 -21.61 26.16
N ALA A 30 -16.41 -21.61 26.54
CA ALA A 30 -16.82 -21.87 27.92
C ALA A 30 -17.19 -23.36 28.07
N HIS A 31 -16.54 -24.00 29.04
CA HIS A 31 -16.68 -25.37 29.55
C HIS A 31 -17.95 -26.15 29.14
N ARG A 32 -17.76 -27.23 28.37
CA ARG A 32 -18.66 -28.39 28.31
C ARG A 32 -18.36 -29.29 29.50
N ASP A 33 -19.29 -29.40 30.44
CA ASP A 33 -19.47 -30.57 31.31
C ASP A 33 -20.87 -30.54 31.95
N ALA A 34 -21.83 -31.24 31.33
CA ALA A 34 -22.98 -31.84 32.00
C ALA A 34 -23.72 -32.82 31.04
N PRO A 35 -24.22 -33.97 31.53
CA PRO A 35 -24.55 -35.12 30.70
C PRO A 35 -25.96 -35.06 30.07
N SER A 36 -26.10 -35.77 28.95
CA SER A 36 -27.37 -36.10 28.29
C SER A 36 -28.35 -36.77 29.24
N SER A 37 -29.53 -36.18 29.39
CA SER A 37 -30.74 -36.90 29.83
C SER A 37 -31.93 -36.45 29.00
N THR A 38 -32.44 -37.39 28.20
CA THR A 38 -33.73 -37.33 27.52
C THR A 38 -34.84 -37.21 28.56
N ILE A 39 -35.58 -36.09 28.56
CA ILE A 39 -36.80 -35.93 29.37
C ILE A 39 -37.91 -35.45 28.45
N THR A 40 -38.89 -36.34 28.25
CA THR A 40 -40.20 -36.09 27.65
C THR A 40 -41.01 -35.22 28.62
N ALA A 41 -41.32 -33.98 28.26
CA ALA A 41 -42.13 -33.09 29.10
C ALA A 41 -43.62 -33.19 28.72
N GLN A 42 -44.39 -33.85 29.57
CA GLN A 42 -45.83 -33.63 29.71
C GLN A 42 -46.06 -32.31 30.43
N THR A 43 -46.91 -31.47 29.84
CA THR A 43 -47.34 -30.18 30.37
C THR A 43 -48.18 -30.37 31.63
N THR A 44 -47.63 -30.02 32.79
CA THR A 44 -48.44 -29.64 33.95
C THR A 44 -47.91 -28.33 34.52
N ALA A 45 -48.81 -27.36 34.61
CA ALA A 45 -48.55 -26.02 35.09
C ALA A 45 -48.18 -26.05 36.58
N SER A 46 -47.03 -25.49 36.92
CA SER A 46 -46.78 -24.94 38.25
C SER A 46 -45.80 -23.78 38.15
N GLU A 47 -46.12 -22.74 38.91
CA GLU A 47 -45.50 -21.43 38.94
C GLU A 47 -43.99 -21.50 39.17
N SER A 48 -43.25 -20.95 38.22
CA SER A 48 -41.83 -20.65 38.35
C SER A 48 -41.66 -19.21 37.89
N THR A 49 -41.63 -18.29 38.85
CA THR A 49 -41.24 -16.89 38.66
C THR A 49 -39.73 -16.81 38.40
N PHE A 50 -39.29 -17.37 37.28
CA PHE A 50 -37.93 -17.19 36.76
C PHE A 50 -37.98 -16.03 35.75
N LEU A 51 -37.21 -14.99 36.07
CA LEU A 51 -36.98 -13.74 35.34
C LEU A 51 -37.01 -13.91 33.80
N THR A 52 -38.18 -13.71 33.20
CA THR A 52 -38.31 -13.35 31.78
C THR A 52 -37.95 -11.87 31.65
N LEU A 53 -36.66 -11.56 31.64
CA LEU A 53 -36.23 -10.25 31.16
C LEU A 53 -36.74 -10.09 29.72
N PRO A 54 -37.37 -8.97 29.35
CA PRO A 54 -37.83 -8.73 27.99
C PRO A 54 -36.66 -8.91 27.03
N ARG A 55 -36.85 -9.62 25.91
CA ARG A 55 -35.81 -9.79 24.88
C ARG A 55 -35.25 -8.45 24.40
N GLU A 56 -36.07 -7.40 24.42
CA GLU A 56 -35.69 -6.02 24.12
C GLU A 56 -34.67 -5.47 25.14
N LEU A 57 -34.89 -5.70 26.43
CA LEU A 57 -33.95 -5.27 27.47
C LEU A 57 -32.61 -6.01 27.34
N VAL A 58 -32.63 -7.31 27.10
CA VAL A 58 -31.39 -8.09 26.87
C VAL A 58 -30.69 -7.61 25.59
N ALA A 59 -31.44 -7.35 24.51
CA ALA A 59 -30.88 -6.82 23.26
C ALA A 59 -30.27 -5.43 23.44
N ASP A 60 -30.88 -4.58 24.28
CA ASP A 60 -30.39 -3.24 24.59
C ASP A 60 -29.17 -3.27 25.52
N GLU A 61 -29.19 -4.10 26.57
CA GLU A 61 -28.06 -4.29 27.48
C GLU A 61 -26.85 -4.93 26.78
N THR A 62 -27.09 -5.83 25.83
CA THR A 62 -26.04 -6.48 25.04
C THR A 62 -25.69 -5.73 23.75
N ARG A 63 -26.33 -4.58 23.48
CA ARG A 63 -26.12 -3.81 22.25
C ARG A 63 -24.66 -3.37 22.14
N GLY A 64 -24.00 -3.86 21.09
CA GLY A 64 -22.59 -3.57 20.83
C GLY A 64 -21.60 -4.29 21.77
N LEU A 65 -22.06 -5.10 22.73
CA LEU A 65 -21.19 -5.85 23.64
C LEU A 65 -20.26 -6.79 22.85
N ALA A 66 -20.83 -7.52 21.89
CA ALA A 66 -20.08 -8.39 21.00
C ALA A 66 -18.98 -7.64 20.24
N LEU A 67 -19.22 -6.41 19.78
CA LEU A 67 -18.24 -5.63 19.02
C LEU A 67 -17.15 -5.00 19.91
N ARG A 68 -17.44 -4.84 21.21
CA ARG A 68 -16.46 -4.39 22.21
C ARG A 68 -15.49 -5.49 22.61
N THR A 69 -15.94 -6.75 22.60
CA THR A 69 -15.15 -7.90 23.02
C THR A 69 -14.51 -8.65 21.85
N ASN A 70 -15.22 -8.73 20.72
CA ASN A 70 -14.78 -9.54 19.58
C ASN A 70 -13.81 -8.76 18.70
N ILE A 71 -12.87 -9.49 18.13
CA ILE A 71 -11.88 -8.96 17.20
C ILE A 71 -12.39 -9.27 15.79
N ILE A 72 -12.47 -8.24 14.94
CA ILE A 72 -12.74 -8.45 13.52
C ILE A 72 -11.41 -8.70 12.83
N THR A 73 -11.27 -9.85 12.17
CA THR A 73 -10.08 -10.16 11.37
C THR A 73 -10.45 -10.12 9.90
N SER A 74 -9.67 -9.40 9.10
CA SER A 74 -9.73 -9.38 7.64
C SER A 74 -8.41 -9.88 7.09
N SER A 75 -8.44 -10.74 6.07
CA SER A 75 -7.25 -11.24 5.36
C SER A 75 -7.21 -10.72 3.93
N THR A 76 -6.12 -10.97 3.19
CA THR A 76 -6.12 -10.61 1.76
C THR A 76 -7.26 -11.31 1.03
N ALA A 77 -7.98 -10.56 0.19
CA ALA A 77 -9.18 -11.02 -0.48
C ALA A 77 -8.85 -11.50 -1.90
N THR A 78 -9.28 -12.73 -2.20
CA THR A 78 -9.10 -13.37 -3.50
C THR A 78 -10.26 -14.31 -3.81
N SER A 79 -10.71 -14.28 -5.04
CA SER A 79 -11.61 -15.24 -5.68
C SER A 79 -11.31 -15.19 -7.18
N GLU A 80 -11.87 -16.08 -7.99
CA GLU A 80 -11.60 -16.03 -9.44
C GLU A 80 -12.06 -14.70 -10.06
N GLU A 81 -13.25 -14.22 -9.68
CA GLU A 81 -13.77 -12.92 -10.10
C GLU A 81 -12.92 -11.76 -9.56
N LEU A 82 -12.61 -11.76 -8.26
CA LEU A 82 -11.81 -10.71 -7.63
C LEU A 82 -10.39 -10.66 -8.19
N ARG A 83 -9.83 -11.78 -8.64
CA ARG A 83 -8.50 -11.85 -9.23
C ARG A 83 -8.45 -11.11 -10.56
N ILE A 84 -9.44 -11.33 -11.43
CA ILE A 84 -9.56 -10.62 -12.72
C ILE A 84 -9.76 -9.12 -12.46
N ARG A 85 -10.64 -8.78 -11.54
CA ARG A 85 -10.91 -7.40 -11.13
C ARG A 85 -9.67 -6.72 -10.54
N ALA A 86 -8.94 -7.39 -9.64
CA ALA A 86 -7.71 -6.88 -9.04
C ALA A 86 -6.61 -6.67 -10.09
N LEU A 87 -6.52 -7.55 -11.09
CA LEU A 87 -5.61 -7.39 -12.22
C LEU A 87 -5.96 -6.13 -13.02
N HIS A 88 -7.21 -5.97 -13.45
CA HIS A 88 -7.66 -4.79 -14.21
C HIS A 88 -7.37 -3.52 -13.42
N PHE A 89 -7.77 -3.51 -12.16
CA PHE A 89 -7.53 -2.38 -11.27
C PHE A 89 -6.04 -2.07 -11.12
N HIS A 90 -5.19 -3.10 -10.99
CA HIS A 90 -3.74 -2.91 -10.88
C HIS A 90 -3.13 -2.21 -12.10
N ILE A 91 -3.52 -2.65 -13.30
CA ILE A 91 -3.05 -2.09 -14.56
C ILE A 91 -3.52 -0.63 -14.67
N LEU A 92 -4.82 -0.39 -14.52
CA LEU A 92 -5.40 0.95 -14.68
C LEU A 92 -4.85 1.93 -13.63
N VAL A 93 -4.69 1.53 -12.37
CA VAL A 93 -4.07 2.39 -11.33
C VAL A 93 -2.61 2.71 -11.67
N LYS A 94 -1.86 1.74 -12.19
CA LYS A 94 -0.45 1.96 -12.58
C LYS A 94 -0.38 2.98 -13.74
N ASP A 95 -1.22 2.82 -14.75
CA ASP A 95 -1.26 3.69 -15.92
C ASP A 95 -1.76 5.09 -15.54
N LEU A 96 -2.80 5.18 -14.69
CA LEU A 96 -3.31 6.43 -14.15
C LEU A 96 -2.26 7.19 -13.33
N ASP A 97 -1.62 6.54 -12.35
CA ASP A 97 -0.59 7.18 -11.51
C ASP A 97 0.56 7.70 -12.39
N SER A 98 0.95 6.94 -13.41
CA SER A 98 2.03 7.32 -14.35
C SER A 98 1.63 8.50 -15.23
N SER A 99 0.37 8.53 -15.68
CA SER A 99 -0.20 9.59 -16.50
C SER A 99 -0.40 10.89 -15.72
N GLN A 100 -0.88 10.80 -14.48
CA GLN A 100 -0.96 11.94 -13.58
C GLN A 100 0.43 12.50 -13.25
N GLU A 101 1.41 11.64 -12.94
CA GLU A 101 2.78 12.11 -12.74
C GLU A 101 3.33 12.81 -14.01
N TYR A 102 3.08 12.24 -15.20
CA TYR A 102 3.48 12.84 -16.48
C TYR A 102 2.84 14.22 -16.69
N LEU A 103 1.52 14.30 -16.55
CA LEU A 103 0.77 15.55 -16.67
C LEU A 103 1.26 16.58 -15.68
N PHE A 104 1.57 16.18 -14.44
CA PHE A 104 2.07 17.10 -13.43
C PHE A 104 3.38 17.78 -13.87
N TYR A 105 4.32 17.03 -14.46
CA TYR A 105 5.57 17.63 -14.95
C TYR A 105 5.38 18.49 -16.20
N ARG A 106 4.39 18.15 -17.04
CA ARG A 106 4.08 18.94 -18.25
C ARG A 106 3.30 20.22 -17.91
N ALA A 107 2.32 20.13 -17.02
CA ALA A 107 1.40 21.22 -16.67
C ALA A 107 1.87 22.02 -15.45
N GLY A 108 2.87 21.57 -14.69
CA GLY A 108 3.25 22.19 -13.42
C GLY A 108 3.67 23.67 -13.51
N TYR A 109 4.06 24.15 -14.69
CA TYR A 109 4.33 25.57 -14.93
C TYR A 109 3.05 26.42 -14.99
N THR A 110 1.88 25.81 -15.21
CA THR A 110 0.58 26.49 -15.27
C THR A 110 -0.09 26.63 -13.90
N ILE A 111 0.47 26.03 -12.84
CA ILE A 111 -0.04 26.15 -11.47
C ILE A 111 -0.01 27.62 -11.03
N PRO A 112 -1.17 28.21 -10.67
CA PRO A 112 -1.26 29.59 -10.18
C PRO A 112 -0.40 29.83 -8.93
N GLU A 113 0.20 31.03 -8.80
CA GLU A 113 1.12 31.34 -7.70
C GLU A 113 0.47 31.17 -6.31
N ILE A 114 -0.78 31.58 -6.15
CA ILE A 114 -1.53 31.41 -4.91
C ILE A 114 -1.65 29.94 -4.49
N VAL A 115 -1.83 29.04 -5.46
CA VAL A 115 -1.91 27.60 -5.18
C VAL A 115 -0.52 27.01 -4.93
N ARG A 116 0.49 27.50 -5.64
CA ARG A 116 1.89 27.12 -5.42
C ARG A 116 2.32 27.43 -3.98
N ASP A 117 2.01 28.60 -3.46
CA ASP A 117 2.33 28.98 -2.08
C ASP A 117 1.59 28.11 -1.06
N ARG A 118 0.31 27.80 -1.33
CA ARG A 118 -0.44 26.83 -0.53
C ARG A 118 0.21 25.45 -0.56
N LEU A 119 0.62 24.96 -1.73
CA LEU A 119 1.29 23.67 -1.87
C LEU A 119 2.65 23.64 -1.16
N LYS A 120 3.41 24.74 -1.18
CA LYS A 120 4.65 24.87 -0.39
C LYS A 120 4.39 24.80 1.11
N LEU A 121 3.28 25.36 1.58
CA LEU A 121 2.91 25.30 3.00
C LEU A 121 2.48 23.87 3.40
N THR A 122 1.67 23.21 2.57
CA THR A 122 1.20 21.83 2.82
C THR A 122 2.31 20.79 2.64
N TYR A 123 3.18 21.00 1.65
CA TYR A 123 4.23 20.07 1.23
C TYR A 123 5.60 20.78 1.10
N PRO A 124 6.16 21.30 2.21
CA PRO A 124 7.41 22.07 2.17
C PRO A 124 8.58 21.31 1.54
N GLN A 125 8.60 19.99 1.68
CA GLN A 125 9.60 19.12 1.10
C GLN A 125 9.60 19.06 -0.44
N PHE A 126 8.50 19.47 -1.08
CA PHE A 126 8.39 19.57 -2.55
C PHE A 126 8.52 21.02 -3.06
N ALA A 127 8.82 21.98 -2.18
CA ALA A 127 9.01 23.38 -2.59
C ALA A 127 10.11 23.58 -3.66
N PRO A 128 11.28 22.92 -3.59
CA PRO A 128 12.29 23.04 -4.65
C PRO A 128 11.79 22.56 -6.02
N LEU A 129 11.01 21.47 -6.03
CA LEU A 129 10.40 20.93 -7.24
C LEU A 129 9.40 21.92 -7.85
N LEU A 130 8.59 22.59 -7.03
CA LEU A 130 7.71 23.65 -7.51
C LEU A 130 8.54 24.78 -8.13
N GLU A 131 9.58 25.27 -7.47
CA GLU A 131 10.44 26.33 -8.03
C GLU A 131 11.06 25.96 -9.38
N ASP A 132 11.48 24.70 -9.54
CA ASP A 132 12.01 24.19 -10.80
C ASP A 132 10.95 24.17 -11.91
N LEU A 133 9.71 23.78 -11.57
CA LEU A 133 8.58 23.77 -12.51
C LEU A 133 8.12 25.16 -12.94
N ARG A 134 8.52 26.24 -12.23
CA ARG A 134 8.14 27.62 -12.57
C ARG A 134 8.70 28.09 -13.92
N LYS A 135 9.82 27.51 -14.37
CA LYS A 135 10.50 27.92 -15.60
C LYS A 135 9.74 27.35 -16.81
N LYS A 136 9.14 28.23 -17.64
CA LYS A 136 8.42 27.87 -18.89
C LYS A 136 9.34 27.07 -19.83
N HIS A 137 8.77 26.13 -20.57
CA HIS A 137 9.42 24.86 -20.83
C HIS A 137 10.00 24.67 -22.25
N GLU A 138 11.33 24.52 -22.35
CA GLU A 138 12.04 23.84 -23.47
C GLU A 138 12.70 22.50 -23.02
N ARG A 139 12.49 22.07 -21.78
CA ARG A 139 13.35 21.07 -21.12
C ARG A 139 12.64 19.99 -20.24
N ILE A 140 11.40 19.57 -20.51
CA ILE A 140 10.67 18.61 -19.62
C ILE A 140 11.42 17.28 -19.66
N ASP A 141 11.98 16.94 -20.83
CA ASP A 141 12.77 15.74 -21.05
C ASP A 141 14.10 15.76 -20.25
N THR A 142 14.43 16.87 -19.57
CA THR A 142 15.62 17.03 -18.71
C THR A 142 15.35 16.90 -17.23
N LEU A 143 14.10 16.74 -16.77
CA LEU A 143 13.85 16.40 -15.37
C LEU A 143 14.42 15.00 -15.11
N LYS A 144 15.66 14.95 -14.62
CA LYS A 144 16.43 13.74 -14.37
C LYS A 144 15.83 12.87 -13.25
N ARG A 145 14.97 13.45 -12.42
CA ARG A 145 14.38 12.85 -11.22
C ARG A 145 12.87 12.70 -11.38
N ARG A 146 12.37 11.49 -11.08
CA ARG A 146 10.96 11.22 -10.81
C ARG A 146 10.76 11.07 -9.31
N GLY A 147 9.51 11.19 -8.84
CA GLY A 147 9.22 11.06 -7.41
C GLY A 147 9.68 9.74 -6.80
N PRO A 148 9.69 9.61 -5.46
CA PRO A 148 8.94 10.43 -4.49
C PRO A 148 9.79 11.46 -3.73
N PHE A 149 10.96 11.81 -4.26
CA PHE A 149 11.86 12.79 -3.66
C PHE A 149 12.31 12.46 -2.21
N GLY A 150 12.48 11.17 -1.89
CA GLY A 150 12.83 10.71 -0.54
C GLY A 150 11.65 10.67 0.45
N GLN A 151 10.44 11.01 -0.01
CA GLN A 151 9.19 10.92 0.75
C GLN A 151 8.45 9.61 0.48
N ALA A 152 7.37 9.38 1.23
CA ALA A 152 6.49 8.25 0.96
C ALA A 152 5.84 8.39 -0.44
N PRO A 153 5.82 7.34 -1.28
CA PRO A 153 5.22 7.40 -2.62
C PRO A 153 3.76 7.90 -2.64
N SER A 154 2.97 7.57 -1.61
CA SER A 154 1.59 8.06 -1.49
C SER A 154 1.50 9.55 -1.27
N GLN A 155 2.43 10.14 -0.51
CA GLN A 155 2.46 11.58 -0.27
C GLN A 155 2.82 12.33 -1.55
N PHE A 156 3.78 11.82 -2.32
CA PHE A 156 4.13 12.39 -3.61
C PHE A 156 2.96 12.31 -4.61
N ARG A 157 2.26 11.17 -4.69
CA ARG A 157 1.05 11.05 -5.53
C ARG A 157 -0.04 12.04 -5.13
N MET A 158 -0.29 12.21 -3.83
CA MET A 158 -1.27 13.19 -3.35
C MET A 158 -0.89 14.61 -3.75
N PHE A 159 0.38 14.97 -3.57
CA PHE A 159 0.92 16.25 -4.02
C PHE A 159 0.72 16.46 -5.53
N CYS A 160 1.02 15.48 -6.38
CA CYS A 160 0.78 15.56 -7.82
C CYS A 160 -0.70 15.79 -8.14
N LYS A 161 -1.61 15.05 -7.49
CA LYS A 161 -3.06 15.19 -7.68
C LYS A 161 -3.55 16.58 -7.30
N GLU A 162 -3.16 17.09 -6.13
CA GLU A 162 -3.55 18.44 -5.69
C GLU A 162 -2.99 19.55 -6.59
N ALA A 163 -1.77 19.37 -7.10
CA ALA A 163 -1.17 20.29 -8.04
C ALA A 163 -1.90 20.28 -9.40
N LEU A 164 -2.24 19.09 -9.91
CA LEU A 164 -2.99 18.92 -11.15
C LEU A 164 -4.39 19.51 -11.08
N ALA A 165 -5.11 19.27 -9.98
CA ALA A 165 -6.45 19.82 -9.76
C ALA A 165 -6.49 21.36 -9.81
N ALA A 166 -5.34 22.03 -9.64
CA ALA A 166 -5.21 23.47 -9.72
C ALA A 166 -4.51 23.97 -11.00
N SER A 167 -4.01 23.06 -11.84
CA SER A 167 -3.31 23.40 -13.08
C SER A 167 -4.30 23.67 -14.21
N SER A 168 -3.96 24.58 -15.12
CA SER A 168 -4.66 24.66 -16.40
C SER A 168 -4.12 23.55 -17.32
N ILE A 169 -4.97 22.58 -17.64
CA ILE A 169 -4.60 21.37 -18.42
C ILE A 169 -5.09 21.46 -19.88
N VAL A 170 -5.80 22.54 -20.24
CA VAL A 170 -6.54 22.69 -21.51
C VAL A 170 -5.67 22.52 -22.77
N ASP A 171 -4.35 22.74 -22.69
CA ASP A 171 -3.44 22.73 -23.86
C ASP A 171 -2.18 21.86 -23.68
N VAL A 172 -2.22 20.79 -22.86
CA VAL A 172 -1.05 19.93 -22.66
C VAL A 172 -1.04 18.80 -23.70
N PRO A 173 -0.14 18.81 -24.72
CA PRO A 173 -0.12 17.74 -25.71
C PRO A 173 0.43 16.46 -25.05
N LEU A 174 -0.41 15.44 -24.98
CA LEU A 174 0.02 14.09 -24.62
C LEU A 174 0.62 13.43 -25.88
N SER A 175 1.89 13.71 -26.18
CA SER A 175 2.58 13.11 -27.34
C SER A 175 3.12 11.70 -27.07
N GLU A 176 3.52 10.98 -28.13
CA GLU A 176 4.10 9.61 -28.16
C GLU A 176 5.13 9.29 -27.07
N ILE A 177 5.80 10.30 -26.50
CA ILE A 177 6.77 10.16 -25.40
C ILE A 177 6.11 9.57 -24.14
N HIS A 178 4.79 9.68 -23.99
CA HIS A 178 4.03 9.04 -22.90
C HIS A 178 4.25 7.51 -22.83
N TYR A 179 4.43 6.84 -23.97
CA TYR A 179 4.66 5.39 -24.00
C TYR A 179 6.08 4.99 -23.56
N THR A 180 7.08 5.86 -23.75
CA THR A 180 8.41 5.68 -23.13
C THR A 180 8.37 5.91 -21.60
N TRP A 181 7.30 6.54 -21.11
CA TRP A 181 7.08 6.88 -19.71
C TRP A 181 6.47 5.74 -18.90
N THR A 182 5.67 4.85 -19.53
CA THR A 182 4.87 3.78 -18.89
C THR A 182 5.48 2.37 -19.01
N ASP A 183 6.29 2.10 -20.05
CA ASP A 183 7.01 0.82 -20.16
C ASP A 183 8.31 0.91 -20.97
N VAL A 184 9.44 0.60 -20.34
CA VAL A 184 10.76 0.55 -21.01
C VAL A 184 11.07 -0.86 -21.54
N LYS A 185 10.12 -1.80 -21.47
CA LYS A 185 10.27 -3.16 -22.02
C LYS A 185 9.62 -3.30 -23.39
N GLY A 186 10.27 -2.73 -24.41
CA GLY A 186 10.45 -3.38 -25.71
C GLY A 186 9.24 -4.01 -26.40
N LEU A 187 8.10 -3.35 -26.46
CA LEU A 187 7.06 -3.64 -27.44
C LEU A 187 6.95 -2.45 -28.38
N ASN A 188 7.32 -2.67 -29.64
CA ASN A 188 7.09 -1.73 -30.74
C ASN A 188 5.58 -1.56 -30.92
N PHE A 189 5.00 -0.56 -30.25
CA PHE A 189 3.65 -0.10 -30.56
C PHE A 189 3.77 1.09 -31.51
N HIS A 190 3.30 0.89 -32.74
CA HIS A 190 2.83 1.97 -33.60
C HIS A 190 1.42 2.29 -33.15
N VAL A 191 1.15 3.50 -32.66
CA VAL A 191 -0.23 3.99 -32.52
C VAL A 191 -0.24 5.49 -32.82
N ASP A 192 -0.69 5.84 -34.01
CA ASP A 192 -1.32 7.14 -34.27
C ASP A 192 -2.54 7.24 -33.34
N THR A 193 -2.45 7.97 -32.23
CA THR A 193 -3.62 8.36 -31.43
C THR A 193 -3.47 9.79 -30.95
N GLU A 194 -4.37 10.64 -31.45
CA GLU A 194 -4.67 11.97 -30.93
C GLU A 194 -5.29 11.88 -29.51
N PRO A 195 -5.32 12.98 -28.73
CA PRO A 195 -4.93 13.01 -27.32
C PRO A 195 -5.92 12.33 -26.36
N HIS A 196 -5.35 11.67 -25.35
CA HIS A 196 -6.06 11.23 -24.16
C HIS A 196 -6.76 12.42 -23.46
N ASP A 197 -7.84 12.11 -22.74
CA ASP A 197 -8.58 13.04 -21.90
C ASP A 197 -7.72 13.51 -20.71
N ALA A 198 -6.80 14.45 -20.96
CA ALA A 198 -5.87 14.96 -19.95
C ALA A 198 -6.60 15.56 -18.74
N LEU A 199 -7.77 16.17 -18.97
CA LEU A 199 -8.63 16.69 -17.93
C LEU A 199 -9.21 15.53 -17.11
N GLY A 200 -9.81 14.54 -17.77
CA GLY A 200 -10.31 13.33 -17.12
C GLY A 200 -9.24 12.61 -16.33
N ILE A 201 -8.01 12.47 -16.84
CA ILE A 201 -6.89 11.83 -16.14
C ILE A 201 -6.52 12.61 -14.88
N ALA A 202 -6.47 13.94 -14.96
CA ALA A 202 -6.15 14.78 -13.82
C ALA A 202 -7.27 14.78 -12.76
N GLU A 203 -8.52 14.73 -13.20
CA GLU A 203 -9.71 14.72 -12.33
C GLU A 203 -10.06 13.31 -11.82
N CYS A 204 -9.52 12.26 -12.43
CA CYS A 204 -9.78 10.87 -12.05
C CYS A 204 -9.29 10.60 -10.61
N SER A 205 -10.26 10.57 -9.70
CA SER A 205 -10.03 10.37 -8.28
C SER A 205 -10.38 8.94 -7.87
N VAL A 206 -9.46 8.01 -8.15
CA VAL A 206 -9.52 6.68 -7.55
C VAL A 206 -8.60 6.55 -6.34
N HIS A 207 -9.11 5.91 -5.30
CA HIS A 207 -8.35 5.57 -4.11
C HIS A 207 -7.70 4.20 -4.28
N HIS A 208 -6.41 4.08 -3.98
CA HIS A 208 -5.64 2.84 -4.13
C HIS A 208 -6.19 1.64 -3.33
N TRP A 209 -6.93 1.90 -2.25
CA TRP A 209 -7.41 0.89 -1.30
C TRP A 209 -8.85 0.43 -1.50
N VAL A 210 -9.48 0.77 -2.63
CA VAL A 210 -10.86 0.34 -2.91
C VAL A 210 -10.88 -0.99 -3.64
N ILE A 211 -11.97 -1.71 -3.47
CA ILE A 211 -12.37 -2.79 -4.38
C ILE A 211 -13.36 -2.15 -5.37
N PRO A 212 -12.95 -1.84 -6.62
CA PRO A 212 -13.79 -1.07 -7.55
C PRO A 212 -14.97 -1.90 -8.06
N SER A 213 -16.07 -1.24 -8.44
CA SER A 213 -17.11 -1.86 -9.27
C SER A 213 -16.62 -1.99 -10.72
N ASN A 214 -17.35 -2.71 -11.58
CA ASN A 214 -17.04 -2.75 -13.01
C ASN A 214 -17.22 -1.37 -13.64
N GLU A 215 -18.27 -0.62 -13.26
CA GLU A 215 -18.50 0.75 -13.71
C GLU A 215 -17.28 1.65 -13.45
N VAL A 216 -16.70 1.59 -12.24
CA VAL A 216 -15.49 2.36 -11.92
C VAL A 216 -14.29 1.94 -12.77
N LEU A 217 -14.15 0.64 -13.09
CA LEU A 217 -13.08 0.17 -13.97
C LEU A 217 -13.28 0.65 -15.41
N ASP A 218 -14.52 0.62 -15.90
CA ASP A 218 -14.88 1.07 -17.24
C ASP A 218 -14.66 2.58 -17.39
N ASP A 219 -15.05 3.38 -16.39
CA ASP A 219 -14.80 4.82 -16.33
C ASP A 219 -13.30 5.13 -16.36
N MET A 220 -12.51 4.41 -15.55
CA MET A 220 -11.04 4.55 -15.53
C MET A 220 -10.42 4.20 -16.89
N ALA A 221 -10.89 3.14 -17.53
CA ALA A 221 -10.36 2.71 -18.81
C ALA A 221 -10.72 3.67 -19.95
N SER A 222 -11.96 4.18 -19.95
CA SER A 222 -12.41 5.21 -20.88
C SER A 222 -11.56 6.48 -20.74
N CYS A 223 -11.25 6.88 -19.51
CA CYS A 223 -10.40 8.04 -19.23
C CYS A 223 -8.96 7.87 -19.76
N LEU A 224 -8.43 6.65 -19.71
CA LEU A 224 -7.08 6.33 -20.17
C LEU A 224 -7.00 5.96 -21.66
N ASP A 225 -8.14 5.87 -22.34
CA ASP A 225 -8.27 5.29 -23.69
C ASP A 225 -7.61 3.90 -23.79
N VAL A 226 -7.85 3.07 -22.77
CA VAL A 226 -7.32 1.70 -22.69
C VAL A 226 -8.44 0.73 -23.01
N ASP A 227 -8.30 -0.04 -24.09
CA ASP A 227 -9.16 -1.20 -24.31
C ASP A 227 -8.86 -2.26 -23.23
N ILE A 228 -9.76 -2.38 -22.25
CA ILE A 228 -9.65 -3.37 -21.18
C ILE A 228 -9.64 -4.79 -21.76
N ASN A 229 -10.29 -5.00 -22.90
CA ASN A 229 -10.34 -6.29 -23.58
C ASN A 229 -9.14 -6.52 -24.51
N ASP A 230 -8.15 -5.60 -24.54
CA ASP A 230 -6.91 -5.84 -25.26
C ASP A 230 -6.21 -7.07 -24.68
N SER A 231 -6.37 -8.16 -25.42
CA SER A 231 -5.86 -9.47 -25.12
C SER A 231 -4.34 -9.43 -24.92
N CYS A 232 -3.59 -8.46 -25.47
CA CYS A 232 -2.14 -8.39 -25.25
C CYS A 232 -1.78 -8.02 -23.80
N ARG A 233 -2.45 -7.01 -23.22
CA ARG A 233 -2.23 -6.58 -21.82
C ARG A 233 -2.74 -7.62 -20.83
N LEU A 234 -3.89 -8.21 -21.13
CA LEU A 234 -4.49 -9.26 -20.30
C LEU A 234 -3.80 -10.61 -20.44
N ALA A 235 -3.46 -11.08 -21.66
CA ALA A 235 -2.83 -12.39 -21.87
C ALA A 235 -1.45 -12.47 -21.21
N GLY A 236 -0.65 -11.40 -21.25
CA GLY A 236 0.62 -11.33 -20.52
C GLY A 236 0.45 -11.50 -19.00
N ALA A 237 -0.63 -10.98 -18.44
CA ALA A 237 -0.96 -11.12 -17.03
C ALA A 237 -1.77 -12.39 -16.67
N MET A 238 -2.46 -13.00 -17.65
CA MET A 238 -3.25 -14.23 -17.54
C MET A 238 -2.44 -15.50 -17.82
N THR A 239 -1.28 -15.40 -18.47
CA THR A 239 -0.35 -16.52 -18.73
C THR A 239 0.38 -16.97 -17.46
N THR A 240 -0.38 -17.63 -16.58
CA THR A 240 -0.11 -18.88 -15.85
C THR A 240 1.20 -19.17 -15.12
N LYS A 241 2.24 -18.35 -15.13
CA LYS A 241 3.38 -18.54 -14.20
C LYS A 241 3.11 -18.05 -12.78
N ASP A 242 2.10 -17.20 -12.59
CA ASP A 242 1.80 -16.65 -11.27
C ASP A 242 0.31 -16.30 -11.08
N ARG A 243 -0.55 -17.32 -11.19
CA ARG A 243 -1.99 -17.23 -10.87
C ARG A 243 -2.25 -16.80 -9.41
N SER A 244 -1.19 -16.73 -8.61
CA SER A 244 -1.14 -16.29 -7.24
C SER A 244 -0.84 -14.78 -7.05
N ASN A 245 -0.93 -13.89 -8.03
CA ASN A 245 -0.43 -12.51 -7.84
C ASN A 245 -1.42 -11.36 -7.65
N TYR A 246 -2.70 -11.51 -8.01
CA TYR A 246 -3.63 -10.39 -7.97
C TYR A 246 -4.67 -10.58 -6.87
N ARG A 247 -4.53 -9.81 -5.79
CA ARG A 247 -5.43 -9.81 -4.62
C ARG A 247 -5.66 -8.41 -4.13
N PHE A 248 -6.80 -8.19 -3.50
CA PHE A 248 -7.01 -7.00 -2.69
C PHE A 248 -6.44 -7.23 -1.29
N SER A 249 -5.88 -6.19 -0.71
CA SER A 249 -5.32 -6.23 0.65
C SER A 249 -6.42 -6.50 1.69
N ALA A 250 -6.03 -7.00 2.85
CA ALA A 250 -6.90 -7.05 4.03
C ALA A 250 -7.47 -5.67 4.38
N ALA A 251 -6.67 -4.61 4.24
CA ALA A 251 -7.13 -3.23 4.47
C ALA A 251 -8.29 -2.85 3.54
N ALA A 252 -8.15 -3.10 2.23
CA ALA A 252 -9.19 -2.85 1.23
C ALA A 252 -10.48 -3.65 1.51
N ALA A 253 -10.35 -4.92 1.90
CA ALA A 253 -11.48 -5.75 2.29
C ALA A 253 -12.20 -5.19 3.53
N ALA A 254 -11.46 -4.78 4.55
CA ALA A 254 -12.02 -4.13 5.73
C ALA A 254 -12.71 -2.79 5.37
N ILE A 255 -12.09 -1.96 4.52
CA ILE A 255 -12.67 -0.68 4.05
C ILE A 255 -13.95 -0.91 3.26
N CYS A 256 -14.04 -1.98 2.48
CA CYS A 256 -15.25 -2.36 1.77
C CYS A 256 -16.35 -2.84 2.73
N PHE A 257 -15.98 -3.57 3.79
CA PHE A 257 -16.91 -4.14 4.76
C PHE A 257 -17.47 -3.11 5.76
N LEU A 258 -16.64 -2.25 6.34
CA LEU A 258 -17.04 -1.35 7.43
C LEU A 258 -18.26 -0.46 7.10
N PRO A 259 -18.41 0.10 5.88
CA PRO A 259 -19.61 0.84 5.49
C PRO A 259 -20.91 0.02 5.54
N SER A 260 -20.86 -1.31 5.45
CA SER A 260 -22.04 -2.17 5.57
C SER A 260 -22.59 -2.26 6.99
N MET A 261 -21.83 -1.82 8.00
CA MET A 261 -22.27 -1.75 9.38
C MET A 261 -22.92 -0.38 9.69
N PRO A 262 -24.05 -0.36 10.42
CA PRO A 262 -24.60 0.87 10.98
C PRO A 262 -23.58 1.65 11.81
N GLU A 263 -23.63 2.98 11.73
CA GLU A 263 -22.70 3.88 12.41
C GLU A 263 -22.70 3.66 13.93
N GLU A 264 -23.87 3.40 14.52
CA GLU A 264 -24.02 3.10 15.95
C GLU A 264 -23.26 1.83 16.35
N LEU A 265 -23.18 0.85 15.47
CA LEU A 265 -22.42 -0.38 15.71
C LEU A 265 -20.92 -0.17 15.49
N ARG A 266 -20.52 0.65 14.53
CA ARG A 266 -19.11 1.00 14.32
C ARG A 266 -18.49 1.72 15.52
N GLY A 267 -19.26 2.55 16.22
CA GLY A 267 -18.86 3.18 17.48
C GLY A 267 -18.52 2.19 18.61
N HIS A 268 -18.98 0.94 18.50
CA HIS A 268 -18.69 -0.13 19.47
C HIS A 268 -17.46 -0.96 19.15
N LEU A 269 -16.93 -0.89 17.93
CA LEU A 269 -15.73 -1.62 17.53
C LEU A 269 -14.53 -1.22 18.38
N ARG A 270 -13.74 -2.19 18.82
CA ARG A 270 -12.53 -1.91 19.61
C ARG A 270 -11.27 -2.41 18.94
N ARG A 271 -11.32 -3.52 18.20
CA ARG A 271 -10.13 -4.10 17.58
C ARG A 271 -10.41 -4.68 16.20
N ILE A 272 -9.59 -4.30 15.23
CA ILE A 272 -9.53 -4.89 13.90
C ILE A 272 -8.11 -5.41 13.67
N ILE A 273 -7.98 -6.65 13.21
CA ILE A 273 -6.74 -7.22 12.72
C ILE A 273 -6.82 -7.30 11.19
N LEU A 274 -5.84 -6.73 10.53
CA LEU A 274 -5.65 -6.83 9.08
C LEU A 274 -4.46 -7.75 8.84
N ASP A 275 -4.74 -8.94 8.35
CA ASP A 275 -3.75 -9.96 8.05
C ASP A 275 -3.37 -9.90 6.57
N GLU A 276 -2.33 -9.12 6.26
CA GLU A 276 -1.76 -9.02 4.91
C GLU A 276 -0.86 -10.23 4.66
N ASP A 277 -1.49 -11.39 4.56
CA ASP A 277 -0.84 -12.69 4.44
C ASP A 277 -0.15 -12.87 3.08
N ARG A 278 -0.53 -12.07 2.08
CA ARG A 278 0.01 -12.07 0.72
C ARG A 278 0.18 -10.67 0.17
N GLN A 279 0.96 -10.54 -0.90
CA GLN A 279 1.05 -9.28 -1.64
C GLN A 279 -0.29 -8.95 -2.32
N ALA A 280 -0.69 -7.69 -2.19
CA ALA A 280 -1.89 -7.12 -2.79
C ALA A 280 -1.57 -6.07 -3.88
N VAL A 281 -2.54 -5.84 -4.74
CA VAL A 281 -2.47 -4.91 -5.87
C VAL A 281 -2.53 -3.44 -5.42
N ALA A 282 -2.44 -2.55 -6.40
CA ALA A 282 -2.74 -1.12 -6.27
C ALA A 282 -1.94 -0.37 -5.17
N LYS A 283 -0.67 -0.72 -4.95
CA LYS A 283 0.23 -0.02 -4.00
C LYS A 283 -0.21 -0.18 -2.53
N GLN A 284 -0.31 -1.43 -2.09
CA GLN A 284 -0.71 -1.84 -0.73
C GLN A 284 -0.07 -1.06 0.43
N GLN A 285 1.12 -0.48 0.26
CA GLN A 285 1.79 0.32 1.28
C GLN A 285 0.95 1.50 1.78
N CYS A 286 0.02 2.02 0.97
CA CYS A 286 -0.83 3.15 1.36
C CYS A 286 -2.25 2.78 1.80
N HIS A 287 -2.62 1.49 1.83
CA HIS A 287 -4.04 1.15 2.00
C HIS A 287 -4.59 1.46 3.40
N ALA A 288 -3.73 1.48 4.41
CA ALA A 288 -4.12 1.86 5.76
C ALA A 288 -4.65 3.30 5.86
N LEU A 289 -4.35 4.17 4.88
CA LEU A 289 -4.90 5.54 4.83
C LEU A 289 -6.43 5.54 4.73
N GLY A 290 -7.01 4.55 4.04
CA GLY A 290 -8.46 4.43 3.92
C GLY A 290 -9.19 4.09 5.22
N LEU A 291 -8.46 3.74 6.28
CA LEU A 291 -9.03 3.43 7.59
C LEU A 291 -9.10 4.66 8.51
N ILE A 292 -8.45 5.77 8.14
CA ILE A 292 -8.41 7.01 8.93
C ILE A 292 -9.81 7.52 9.28
N PRO A 293 -10.80 7.56 8.36
CA PRO A 293 -12.15 8.02 8.69
C PRO A 293 -12.80 7.22 9.82
N PHE A 294 -12.65 5.89 9.82
CA PHE A 294 -13.22 5.02 10.86
C PHE A 294 -12.51 5.19 12.22
N CYS A 295 -11.21 5.46 12.22
CA CYS A 295 -10.49 5.82 13.45
C CYS A 295 -10.90 7.19 14.01
N LYS A 296 -11.29 8.14 13.15
CA LYS A 296 -11.82 9.44 13.58
C LYS A 296 -13.23 9.32 14.14
N GLU A 297 -14.09 8.53 13.48
CA GLU A 297 -15.45 8.21 13.92
C GLU A 297 -15.44 7.50 15.29
N ASN A 298 -14.49 6.58 15.50
CA ASN A 298 -14.36 5.84 16.74
C ASN A 298 -12.92 5.91 17.28
N PRO A 299 -12.62 6.89 18.18
CA PRO A 299 -11.29 7.04 18.79
C PRO A 299 -10.84 5.84 19.66
N GLY A 300 -11.80 5.00 20.07
CA GLY A 300 -11.56 3.76 20.80
C GLY A 300 -11.14 2.60 19.91
N LEU A 301 -11.26 2.73 18.59
CA LEU A 301 -10.85 1.71 17.64
C LEU A 301 -9.33 1.56 17.62
N ARG A 302 -8.87 0.32 17.65
CA ARG A 302 -7.47 -0.08 17.46
C ARG A 302 -7.38 -0.98 16.24
N ILE A 303 -6.49 -0.63 15.33
CA ILE A 303 -6.25 -1.39 14.11
C ILE A 303 -4.82 -1.92 14.17
N GLU A 304 -4.69 -3.24 14.06
CA GLU A 304 -3.42 -3.94 13.99
C GLU A 304 -3.25 -4.47 12.58
N ARG A 305 -2.24 -3.99 11.86
CA ARG A 305 -1.92 -4.47 10.51
C ARG A 305 -0.69 -5.39 10.59
N ARG A 306 -0.88 -6.65 10.27
CA ARG A 306 0.16 -7.67 10.18
C ARG A 306 0.54 -7.81 8.72
N VAL A 307 1.84 -7.75 8.42
CA VAL A 307 2.35 -7.80 7.04
C VAL A 307 3.45 -8.84 6.97
N ASN A 308 3.28 -9.82 6.08
CA ASN A 308 4.33 -10.78 5.78
C ASN A 308 5.38 -10.13 4.87
N LEU A 309 6.56 -9.85 5.41
CA LEU A 309 7.68 -9.24 4.66
C LEU A 309 8.29 -10.23 3.67
N TRP A 310 8.36 -11.50 4.03
CA TRP A 310 8.90 -12.56 3.20
C TRP A 310 7.97 -13.76 3.20
N LEU A 311 7.86 -14.41 2.05
CA LEU A 311 7.22 -15.71 1.89
C LEU A 311 8.22 -16.60 1.17
N LEU A 312 8.56 -17.73 1.77
CA LEU A 312 9.34 -18.80 1.13
C LEU A 312 8.37 -19.96 0.87
N ASP A 313 8.26 -20.35 -0.40
CA ASP A 313 7.32 -21.39 -0.87
C ASP A 313 5.86 -21.14 -0.42
N GLY A 314 5.47 -19.87 -0.35
CA GLY A 314 4.13 -19.45 0.04
C GLY A 314 3.85 -19.54 1.54
N GLN A 315 4.87 -19.73 2.39
CA GLN A 315 4.78 -19.72 3.84
C GLN A 315 5.71 -18.68 4.47
N PRO A 316 5.39 -18.11 5.65
CA PRO A 316 6.31 -17.25 6.38
C PRO A 316 7.59 -18.01 6.76
N PRO A 317 8.79 -17.43 6.55
CA PRO A 317 10.03 -18.06 6.98
C PRO A 317 10.13 -18.17 8.51
N PRO A 318 10.95 -19.10 9.03
CA PRO A 318 11.28 -19.13 10.45
C PRO A 318 11.87 -17.80 10.94
N PRO A 319 11.62 -17.38 12.20
CA PRO A 319 12.08 -16.09 12.72
C PRO A 319 13.60 -15.86 12.61
N GLN A 320 14.40 -16.92 12.68
CA GLN A 320 15.86 -16.83 12.53
C GLN A 320 16.25 -16.43 11.11
N LEU A 321 15.61 -17.01 10.10
CA LEU A 321 15.86 -16.67 8.71
C LEU A 321 15.34 -15.26 8.38
N CYS A 322 14.19 -14.87 8.94
CA CYS A 322 13.71 -13.49 8.90
C CYS A 322 14.75 -12.50 9.44
N THR A 323 15.35 -12.83 10.60
CA THR A 323 16.39 -12.02 11.23
C THR A 323 17.61 -11.85 10.32
N GLU A 324 18.11 -12.95 9.76
CA GLU A 324 19.24 -12.96 8.85
C GLU A 324 18.97 -12.14 7.57
N MET A 325 17.82 -12.38 6.93
CA MET A 325 17.39 -11.64 5.74
C MET A 325 17.25 -10.13 6.02
N PHE A 326 16.70 -9.78 7.18
CA PHE A 326 16.57 -8.39 7.61
C PHE A 326 17.92 -7.71 7.78
N GLN A 327 18.86 -8.37 8.45
CA GLN A 327 20.22 -7.87 8.65
C GLN A 327 20.96 -7.69 7.32
N MET A 328 20.96 -8.71 6.47
CA MET A 328 21.73 -8.72 5.22
C MET A 328 21.18 -7.76 4.17
N THR A 329 19.88 -7.54 4.13
CA THR A 329 19.25 -6.69 3.11
C THR A 329 18.91 -5.31 3.67
N ILE A 330 18.02 -5.27 4.66
CA ILE A 330 17.41 -4.03 5.11
C ILE A 330 18.38 -3.21 5.96
N GLN A 331 19.01 -3.83 6.96
CA GLN A 331 19.95 -3.08 7.82
C GLN A 331 21.19 -2.63 7.06
N ARG A 332 21.71 -3.46 6.14
CA ARG A 332 22.83 -3.09 5.26
C ARG A 332 22.51 -1.82 4.48
N ASP A 333 21.38 -1.80 3.78
CA ASP A 333 20.93 -0.62 3.02
C ASP A 333 20.76 0.60 3.93
N VAL A 334 20.13 0.42 5.10
CA VAL A 334 19.99 1.49 6.11
C VAL A 334 21.34 2.06 6.53
N ALA A 335 22.31 1.21 6.80
CA ALA A 335 23.63 1.61 7.26
C ALA A 335 24.42 2.29 6.15
N TRP A 336 24.33 1.80 4.91
CA TRP A 336 24.95 2.46 3.76
C TRP A 336 24.34 3.84 3.54
N GLN A 337 23.02 3.99 3.68
CA GLN A 337 22.36 5.28 3.51
C GLN A 337 22.74 6.24 4.63
N ALA A 338 22.82 5.75 5.86
CA ALA A 338 23.29 6.53 6.99
C ALA A 338 24.75 6.98 6.81
N ALA A 339 25.64 6.08 6.36
CA ALA A 339 27.04 6.38 6.12
C ALA A 339 27.22 7.41 5.00
N TRP A 340 26.41 7.31 3.94
CA TRP A 340 26.35 8.31 2.89
C TRP A 340 25.97 9.69 3.46
N PHE A 341 24.90 9.79 4.26
CA PHE A 341 24.49 11.07 4.86
C PHE A 341 25.58 11.65 5.77
N VAL A 342 26.18 10.84 6.63
CA VAL A 342 27.30 11.27 7.48
C VAL A 342 28.49 11.76 6.65
N SER A 343 28.82 11.07 5.56
CA SER A 343 29.94 11.46 4.70
C SER A 343 29.69 12.78 3.98
N MET A 344 28.43 13.07 3.59
CA MET A 344 28.05 14.38 3.05
C MET A 344 28.13 15.48 4.10
N ASP A 345 27.61 15.22 5.30
CA ASP A 345 27.61 16.19 6.41
C ASP A 345 29.04 16.54 6.86
N GLN A 346 29.96 15.58 6.77
CA GLN A 346 31.40 15.78 7.04
C GLN A 346 32.18 16.38 5.86
N GLY A 347 31.54 16.59 4.70
CA GLY A 347 32.20 17.12 3.50
C GLY A 347 33.22 16.17 2.85
N ILE A 348 33.19 14.89 3.20
CA ILE A 348 34.03 13.84 2.60
C ILE A 348 33.65 13.66 1.12
N ILE A 349 32.34 13.64 0.89
CA ILE A 349 31.74 13.60 -0.43
C ILE A 349 31.01 14.92 -0.66
N PRO A 350 31.08 15.50 -1.87
CA PRO A 350 30.32 16.70 -2.17
C PRO A 350 28.83 16.41 -1.95
N PRO A 351 28.03 17.40 -1.51
CA PRO A 351 26.58 17.28 -1.48
C PRO A 351 26.11 17.07 -2.91
N THR A 352 26.04 15.79 -3.27
CA THR A 352 25.76 15.31 -4.60
C THR A 352 24.51 14.50 -4.44
N GLU A 353 23.51 14.94 -5.17
CA GLU A 353 22.27 14.24 -5.35
C GLU A 353 22.48 13.03 -6.29
N TRP A 354 23.51 12.20 -6.10
CA TRP A 354 23.84 11.10 -7.04
C TRP A 354 22.74 10.04 -7.07
N PHE A 355 22.06 9.80 -5.95
CA PHE A 355 20.84 8.98 -5.88
C PHE A 355 19.64 9.65 -6.59
N LEU A 356 19.79 10.91 -7.00
CA LEU A 356 18.80 11.71 -7.73
C LEU A 356 19.18 11.91 -9.21
N THR A 357 20.40 11.52 -9.59
CA THR A 357 20.85 11.54 -10.97
C THR A 357 20.63 10.16 -11.56
N ARG A 358 19.59 10.01 -12.39
CA ARG A 358 19.48 8.82 -13.26
C ARG A 358 20.77 8.75 -14.09
N SER A 359 21.49 7.64 -14.00
CA SER A 359 22.68 7.41 -14.83
C SER A 359 22.26 7.47 -16.30
N THR A 360 22.48 8.61 -16.94
CA THR A 360 22.46 8.74 -18.40
C THR A 360 23.81 8.27 -18.90
N MET A 361 23.96 6.95 -19.04
CA MET A 361 25.05 6.34 -19.79
C MET A 361 24.44 5.63 -21.00
N SER A 362 24.62 6.28 -22.15
CA SER A 362 24.63 5.74 -23.52
C SER A 362 24.09 4.31 -23.73
N ASN A 363 22.97 4.18 -24.44
CA ASN A 363 22.51 3.03 -25.24
C ASN A 363 22.56 1.60 -24.67
N LYS A 364 22.84 1.40 -23.38
CA LYS A 364 22.63 0.14 -22.67
C LYS A 364 21.98 0.44 -21.33
N LEU A 365 20.69 0.69 -21.41
CA LEU A 365 19.77 0.97 -20.32
C LEU A 365 19.74 -0.20 -19.31
N ARG A 366 20.73 -0.27 -18.41
CA ARG A 366 20.81 -1.33 -17.38
C ARG A 366 20.92 -0.82 -15.95
N VAL A 367 21.10 0.49 -15.73
CA VAL A 367 21.21 1.05 -14.37
C VAL A 367 19.99 1.91 -14.04
N ALA A 368 18.86 1.26 -13.73
CA ALA A 368 17.64 1.98 -13.31
C ALA A 368 16.68 1.17 -12.43
N ARG A 369 17.09 0.09 -11.76
CA ARG A 369 16.13 -0.84 -11.12
C ARG A 369 16.30 -1.15 -9.63
N ARG A 370 17.24 -0.57 -8.88
CA ARG A 370 17.48 -1.05 -7.49
C ARG A 370 17.88 0.00 -6.44
N THR A 371 17.46 1.25 -6.57
CA THR A 371 17.58 2.24 -5.48
C THR A 371 16.26 2.47 -4.74
N GLU A 372 15.39 1.44 -4.68
CA GLU A 372 13.99 1.53 -4.23
C GLU A 372 13.82 1.82 -2.72
N TYR A 373 14.91 1.82 -1.94
CA TYR A 373 14.90 1.98 -0.48
C TYR A 373 15.53 3.28 0.04
N PHE A 374 15.81 4.27 -0.81
CA PHE A 374 16.40 5.52 -0.35
C PHE A 374 15.32 6.55 0.06
N TYR A 375 14.92 6.53 1.33
CA TYR A 375 13.99 7.51 1.90
C TYR A 375 14.64 8.32 3.01
N GLN A 376 14.40 9.63 3.05
CA GLN A 376 15.08 10.54 3.98
C GLN A 376 14.88 10.12 5.45
N GLY A 377 13.70 9.62 5.80
CA GLY A 377 13.37 9.15 7.15
C GLY A 377 13.75 7.70 7.45
N PHE A 378 14.24 6.93 6.47
CA PHE A 378 14.37 5.48 6.61
C PHE A 378 15.37 5.04 7.67
N PRO A 379 16.62 5.58 7.74
CA PRO A 379 17.55 5.19 8.79
C PRO A 379 17.05 5.50 10.20
N ARG A 380 16.35 6.64 10.37
CA ARG A 380 15.73 7.00 11.65
C ARG A 380 14.59 6.04 12.01
N ALA A 381 13.69 5.76 11.07
CA ALA A 381 12.58 4.83 11.29
C ALA A 381 13.07 3.43 11.70
N MET A 382 14.16 2.97 11.09
CA MET A 382 14.76 1.67 11.39
C MET A 382 15.42 1.62 12.76
N ARG A 383 16.09 2.70 13.17
CA ARG A 383 16.57 2.86 14.55
C ARG A 383 15.41 2.82 15.55
N ASP A 384 14.32 3.49 15.27
CA ASP A 384 13.14 3.52 16.14
C ASP A 384 12.48 2.13 16.24
N ILE A 385 12.50 1.31 15.17
CA ILE A 385 12.04 -0.08 15.18
C ILE A 385 12.92 -0.92 16.12
N ILE A 386 14.24 -0.88 15.96
CA ILE A 386 15.19 -1.66 16.76
C ILE A 386 15.13 -1.26 18.24
N GLN A 387 14.95 0.03 18.53
CA GLN A 387 14.83 0.54 19.90
C GLN A 387 13.44 0.35 20.52
N GLY A 388 12.48 -0.26 19.81
CA GLY A 388 11.11 -0.46 20.29
C GLY A 388 10.29 0.83 20.46
N LYS A 389 10.72 1.93 19.83
CA LYS A 389 10.04 3.24 19.86
C LYS A 389 9.06 3.44 18.70
N SER A 390 9.18 2.60 17.66
CA SER A 390 8.30 2.67 16.48
C SER A 390 6.93 2.05 16.75
N ILE A 391 5.93 2.53 16.01
CA ILE A 391 4.61 1.87 15.89
C ILE A 391 4.70 0.55 15.11
N VAL A 392 5.74 0.39 14.29
CA VAL A 392 6.05 -0.85 13.56
C VAL A 392 6.86 -1.76 14.47
N LYS A 393 6.43 -3.03 14.56
CA LYS A 393 7.08 -4.05 15.37
C LYS A 393 7.37 -5.29 14.52
N CYS A 394 8.52 -5.89 14.74
CA CYS A 394 8.88 -7.18 14.17
C CYS A 394 8.47 -8.29 15.12
N ASN A 395 7.98 -9.41 14.58
CA ASN A 395 7.77 -10.66 15.32
C ASN A 395 9.03 -11.56 15.33
N PHE A 396 10.15 -11.03 14.85
CA PHE A 396 11.49 -11.59 14.88
C PHE A 396 12.44 -10.52 15.45
N ASP A 397 13.66 -10.90 15.79
CA ASP A 397 14.66 -9.97 16.30
C ASP A 397 15.22 -9.09 15.17
N PRO A 398 14.96 -7.77 15.14
CA PRO A 398 15.50 -6.91 14.11
C PRO A 398 17.01 -6.71 14.23
N SER A 399 17.64 -7.17 15.33
CA SER A 399 19.09 -7.13 15.61
C SER A 399 19.71 -5.72 15.72
N GLU A 400 21.01 -5.66 16.02
CA GLU A 400 21.75 -4.40 16.16
C GLU A 400 22.02 -3.73 14.81
N LEU A 401 22.09 -2.39 14.81
CA LEU A 401 22.47 -1.64 13.61
C LEU A 401 23.95 -1.85 13.28
N TRP A 402 24.26 -1.90 11.99
CA TRP A 402 25.65 -1.91 11.54
C TRP A 402 26.37 -0.62 11.94
N ASN A 403 27.68 -0.72 12.14
CA ASN A 403 28.51 0.40 12.54
C ASN A 403 28.72 1.38 11.38
N VAL A 404 27.91 2.44 11.36
CA VAL A 404 27.95 3.51 10.36
C VAL A 404 29.31 4.18 10.30
N ASP A 405 29.93 4.48 11.45
CA ASP A 405 31.23 5.16 11.49
C ASP A 405 32.32 4.33 10.83
N ARG A 406 32.32 3.01 11.06
CA ARG A 406 33.25 2.10 10.39
C ARG A 406 33.09 2.14 8.88
N ILE A 407 31.86 2.14 8.37
CA ILE A 407 31.59 2.22 6.92
C ILE A 407 32.11 3.55 6.37
N VAL A 408 31.93 4.66 7.09
CA VAL A 408 32.47 5.97 6.67
C VAL A 408 34.01 5.92 6.63
N GLN A 409 34.64 5.39 7.68
CA GLN A 409 36.11 5.31 7.78
C GLN A 409 36.72 4.43 6.68
N ASP A 410 36.12 3.28 6.40
CA ASP A 410 36.60 2.33 5.39
C ASP A 410 36.51 2.91 3.96
N HIS A 411 35.70 3.96 3.75
CA HIS A 411 35.38 4.52 2.43
C HIS A 411 35.68 6.03 2.31
N LEU A 412 36.55 6.60 3.16
CA LEU A 412 36.88 8.04 3.16
C LEU A 412 37.39 8.58 1.81
N ALA A 413 38.09 7.74 1.03
CA ALA A 413 38.68 8.13 -0.25
C ALA A 413 37.74 7.90 -1.45
N TRP A 414 36.51 7.43 -1.21
CA TRP A 414 35.61 7.04 -2.28
C TRP A 414 34.90 8.23 -2.92
N THR A 415 34.81 8.18 -4.25
CA THR A 415 33.98 9.08 -5.04
C THR A 415 32.49 8.70 -4.92
N PRO A 416 31.55 9.63 -5.21
CA PRO A 416 30.13 9.31 -5.29
C PRO A 416 29.80 8.12 -6.20
N GLN A 417 30.54 7.95 -7.31
CA GLN A 417 30.35 6.83 -8.23
C GLN A 417 30.74 5.48 -7.58
N GLN A 418 31.83 5.42 -6.82
CA GLN A 418 32.25 4.20 -6.13
C GLN A 418 31.23 3.79 -5.06
N TRP A 419 30.71 4.75 -4.30
CA TRP A 419 29.59 4.50 -3.38
C TRP A 419 28.36 3.93 -4.09
N GLN A 420 28.03 4.45 -5.27
CA GLN A 420 26.92 3.97 -6.08
C GLN A 420 27.11 2.53 -6.55
N GLU A 421 28.28 2.22 -7.10
CA GLU A 421 28.62 0.89 -7.61
C GLU A 421 28.61 -0.13 -6.47
N ALA A 422 29.26 0.18 -5.34
CA ALA A 422 29.29 -0.70 -4.18
C ALA A 422 27.91 -0.91 -3.53
N TRP A 423 27.06 0.12 -3.48
CA TRP A 423 25.67 -0.06 -3.05
C TRP A 423 24.95 -1.04 -3.97
N ALA A 424 25.04 -0.83 -5.29
CA ALA A 424 24.36 -1.63 -6.30
C ALA A 424 24.83 -3.09 -6.30
N ASP A 425 26.12 -3.31 -6.05
CA ASP A 425 26.76 -4.62 -5.95
C ASP A 425 26.55 -5.32 -4.59
N HIS A 426 25.77 -4.68 -3.71
CA HIS A 426 25.43 -5.18 -2.38
C HIS A 426 26.67 -5.44 -1.49
N GLU A 427 27.68 -4.57 -1.56
CA GLU A 427 28.86 -4.72 -0.70
C GLU A 427 28.57 -4.41 0.78
N PRO A 428 29.28 -5.07 1.73
CA PRO A 428 30.13 -6.24 1.51
C PRO A 428 29.30 -7.44 1.06
N LYS A 429 29.83 -8.19 0.10
CA LYS A 429 29.15 -9.38 -0.45
C LYS A 429 28.98 -10.40 0.68
N THR A 430 27.74 -10.79 0.93
CA THR A 430 27.35 -11.86 1.86
C THR A 430 27.69 -13.23 1.32
#